data_AF-A0A5D4U5A1-F1
#
_entry.id   AF-A0A5D4U5A1-F1
#
_cell.length_a   1.000
_cell.length_b   1.000
_cell.length_c   1.000
_cell.angle_alpha   90.00
_cell.angle_beta   90.00
_cell.angle_gamma   90.00
#
_symmetry.space_group_name_H-M   'P 1'
#
loop_
_entity.id
_entity.type
_entity.pdbx_description
1 polymer ?
#
loop_
_entity_poly.entity_id
_entity_poly.type
_entity_poly.pdbx_seq_one_letter_code
_entity_poly.pdbx_strand_id
1 'polypeptide(L)'
;MSKRKPRVPRSQRALNKMKADLFHQEDPSAVKYEAAKEQGITLTKGYNGELSAREAGKVGGKIGGSMVREMIKMAEASLNAKKR
;
A
#
# COMPACT_ATOMS: atom_id res chain seq x y z
N MET A 1 -3.43 14.27 -13.60
CA MET A 1 -4.30 13.10 -13.29
C MET A 1 -3.45 11.90 -12.92
N SER A 2 -3.61 11.33 -11.72
CA SER A 2 -2.89 10.11 -11.33
C SER A 2 -3.36 8.92 -12.17
N LYS A 3 -2.43 8.25 -12.87
CA LYS A 3 -2.72 7.08 -13.73
C LYS A 3 -3.02 5.79 -12.94
N ARG A 4 -3.02 5.84 -11.60
CA ARG A 4 -3.21 4.67 -10.74
C ARG A 4 -4.68 4.52 -10.38
N LYS A 5 -5.37 3.57 -11.01
CA LYS A 5 -6.77 3.25 -10.73
C LYS A 5 -6.91 1.79 -10.29
N PRO A 6 -7.53 1.51 -9.14
CA PRO A 6 -7.90 0.16 -8.73
C PRO A 6 -8.85 -0.46 -9.75
N ARG A 7 -8.84 -1.80 -9.82
CA ARG A 7 -9.77 -2.56 -10.68
C ARG A 7 -11.23 -2.21 -10.41
N VAL A 8 -11.58 -1.90 -9.16
CA VAL A 8 -12.89 -1.39 -8.77
C VAL A 8 -12.76 0.11 -8.47
N PRO A 9 -13.18 1.03 -9.36
CA PRO A 9 -12.89 2.45 -9.21
C PRO A 9 -13.40 3.05 -7.89
N ARG A 10 -14.57 2.61 -7.43
CA ARG A 10 -15.19 3.08 -6.18
C ARG A 10 -14.43 2.65 -4.92
N SER A 11 -13.52 1.68 -5.00
CA SER A 11 -12.74 1.25 -3.84
C SER A 11 -11.55 2.15 -3.53
N GLN A 12 -11.21 3.13 -4.39
CA GLN A 12 -10.04 4.00 -4.22
C GLN A 12 -9.96 4.64 -2.84
N ARG A 13 -11.07 5.21 -2.35
CA ARG A 13 -11.12 5.89 -1.05
C ARG A 13 -10.87 4.91 0.10
N ALA A 14 -11.50 3.73 0.06
CA ALA A 14 -11.33 2.69 1.07
C ALA A 14 -9.90 2.14 1.08
N LEU A 15 -9.32 1.90 -0.10
CA LEU A 15 -7.93 1.44 -0.24
C LEU A 15 -6.93 2.48 0.26
N ASN A 16 -7.15 3.76 -0.02
CA ASN A 16 -6.32 4.83 0.51
C ASN A 16 -6.38 4.89 2.04
N LYS A 17 -7.59 4.80 2.62
CA LYS A 17 -7.77 4.76 4.06
C LYS A 17 -7.05 3.57 4.68
N MET A 18 -7.29 2.36 4.18
CA MET A 18 -6.61 1.14 4.64
C MET A 18 -5.09 1.26 4.56
N LYS A 19 -4.56 1.85 3.47
CA LYS A 19 -3.13 2.08 3.31
C LYS A 19 -2.58 3.01 4.38
N ALA A 20 -3.29 4.07 4.73
CA ALA A 20 -2.95 4.98 5.83
C ALA A 20 -2.99 4.25 7.17
N ASP A 21 -4.09 3.55 7.46
CA ASP A 21 -4.32 2.82 8.71
C ASP A 21 -3.23 1.76 8.98
N LEU A 22 -2.89 0.94 7.96
CA LEU A 22 -1.89 -0.12 8.07
C LEU A 22 -0.47 0.36 8.39
N PHE A 23 -0.15 1.61 8.02
CA PHE A 23 1.17 2.19 8.17
C PHE A 23 1.19 3.33 9.20
N HIS A 24 0.09 3.51 9.96
CA HIS A 24 -0.06 4.55 10.96
C HIS A 24 0.27 5.96 10.43
N GLN A 25 -0.23 6.28 9.24
CA GLN A 25 -0.05 7.57 8.59
C GLN A 25 -1.39 8.25 8.35
N GLU A 26 -1.45 9.57 8.55
CA GLU A 26 -2.63 10.39 8.18
C GLU A 26 -2.77 10.51 6.66
N ASP A 27 -1.65 10.70 5.94
CA ASP A 27 -1.63 10.82 4.49
C ASP A 27 -1.20 9.48 3.83
N PRO A 28 -2.07 8.84 3.02
CA PRO A 28 -1.73 7.66 2.24
C PRO A 28 -0.52 7.86 1.29
N SER A 29 -0.22 9.10 0.92
CA SER A 29 0.93 9.44 0.07
C SER A 29 2.26 9.36 0.84
N ALA A 30 2.25 9.58 2.16
CA ALA A 30 3.43 9.55 3.02
C ALA A 30 3.95 8.13 3.27
N VAL A 31 3.06 7.13 3.20
CA VAL A 31 3.37 5.70 3.43
C VAL A 31 4.57 5.18 2.63
N LYS A 32 4.81 5.72 1.42
CA LYS A 32 5.95 5.29 0.59
C LYS A 32 7.31 5.64 1.20
N TYR A 33 7.38 6.71 1.99
CA TYR A 33 8.62 7.12 2.67
C TYR A 33 8.89 6.23 3.87
N GLU A 34 7.86 5.90 4.66
CA GLU A 34 8.01 4.99 5.79
C GLU A 34 8.36 3.57 5.33
N ALA A 35 7.66 3.07 4.31
CA ALA A 35 7.98 1.77 3.72
C ALA A 35 9.39 1.73 3.11
N ALA A 36 9.90 2.85 2.58
CA ALA A 36 11.27 2.92 2.09
C ALA A 36 12.29 2.93 3.23
N LYS A 37 12.03 3.73 4.28
CA LYS A 37 12.85 3.81 5.50
C LYS A 37 13.00 2.45 6.18
N GLU A 38 11.91 1.70 6.34
CA GLU A 38 11.95 0.34 6.88
C GLU A 38 12.80 -0.64 6.05
N GLN A 39 12.91 -0.41 4.74
CA GLN A 39 13.69 -1.25 3.83
C GLN A 39 15.14 -0.77 3.67
N GLY A 40 15.54 0.29 4.38
CA GLY A 40 16.87 0.92 4.26
C GLY A 40 17.07 1.62 2.92
N ILE A 41 15.99 2.02 2.24
CA ILE A 41 16.02 2.63 0.91
C ILE A 41 15.75 4.13 1.05
N THR A 42 16.62 4.95 0.45
CA THR A 42 16.44 6.40 0.45
C THR A 42 15.44 6.79 -0.63
N LEU A 43 14.33 7.41 -0.20
CA LEU A 43 13.30 7.93 -1.10
C LEU A 43 13.12 9.43 -0.90
N THR A 44 13.31 10.23 -1.95
CA THR A 44 13.18 11.69 -1.88
C THR A 44 11.82 12.17 -2.40
N LYS A 45 11.45 13.43 -2.09
CA LYS A 45 10.25 14.09 -2.66
C LYS A 45 10.40 14.49 -4.14
N GLY A 46 11.57 14.21 -4.75
CA GLY A 46 11.87 14.55 -6.14
C GLY A 46 12.06 13.32 -7.03
N TYR A 47 13.07 13.41 -7.90
CA TYR A 47 13.44 12.33 -8.79
C TYR A 47 14.11 11.19 -8.02
N ASN A 48 13.67 9.97 -8.29
CA ASN A 48 14.24 8.76 -7.72
C ASN A 48 14.58 7.74 -8.83
N GLY A 49 15.00 8.21 -10.01
CA GLY A 49 15.28 7.32 -11.14
C GLY A 49 16.53 6.46 -10.98
N GLU A 50 17.42 6.83 -10.06
CA GLU A 50 18.58 6.01 -9.69
C GLU A 50 18.21 4.80 -8.81
N LEU A 51 16.96 4.68 -8.34
CA LEU A 51 16.50 3.49 -7.63
C LEU A 51 16.56 2.30 -8.56
N SER A 52 17.24 1.25 -8.13
CA SER A 52 17.18 -0.01 -8.84
C SER A 52 15.74 -0.56 -8.84
N ALA A 53 15.39 -1.32 -9.88
CA ALA A 53 14.10 -2.00 -9.96
C ALA A 53 13.85 -2.90 -8.72
N ARG A 54 14.93 -3.46 -8.14
CA ARG A 54 14.89 -4.26 -6.92
C ARG A 54 14.48 -3.44 -5.70
N GLU A 55 15.05 -2.25 -5.53
CA GLU A 55 14.70 -1.35 -4.43
C GLU A 55 13.28 -0.82 -4.56
N ALA A 56 12.91 -0.34 -5.75
CA ALA A 56 11.52 0.06 -6.03
C ALA A 56 10.54 -1.09 -5.76
N GLY A 57 10.91 -2.32 -6.13
CA GLY A 57 10.17 -3.54 -5.85
C GLY A 57 10.04 -3.84 -4.36
N LYS A 58 11.09 -3.66 -3.55
CA LYS A 58 11.03 -3.84 -2.09
C LYS A 58 10.05 -2.85 -1.44
N VAL A 59 10.14 -1.56 -1.79
CA VAL A 59 9.23 -0.54 -1.26
C VAL A 59 7.79 -0.82 -1.68
N GLY A 60 7.56 -1.06 -2.97
CA GLY A 60 6.23 -1.37 -3.51
C GLY A 60 5.65 -2.66 -2.94
N GLY A 61 6.48 -3.69 -2.77
CA GLY A 61 6.13 -4.99 -2.22
C GLY A 61 5.76 -4.92 -0.74
N LYS A 62 6.48 -4.13 0.07
CA LYS A 62 6.12 -3.89 1.48
C LYS A 62 4.72 -3.28 1.60
N ILE A 63 4.43 -2.27 0.78
CA ILE A 63 3.13 -1.59 0.77
C ILE A 63 2.04 -2.52 0.25
N GLY A 64 2.19 -3.00 -0.99
CA GLY A 64 1.18 -3.79 -1.68
C GLY A 64 0.94 -5.15 -1.01
N GLY A 65 2.00 -5.83 -0.57
CA GLY A 65 1.90 -7.11 0.11
C GLY A 65 1.16 -7.02 1.45
N SER A 66 1.42 -5.97 2.24
CA SER A 66 0.68 -5.75 3.50
C SER A 66 -0.80 -5.48 3.24
N MET A 67 -1.12 -4.66 2.23
CA MET A 67 -2.51 -4.40 1.83
C MET A 67 -3.22 -5.67 1.36
N VAL A 68 -2.58 -6.48 0.51
CA VAL A 68 -3.18 -7.73 -0.01
C VAL A 68 -3.44 -8.71 1.12
N ARG A 69 -2.49 -8.86 2.06
CA ARG A 69 -2.66 -9.74 3.22
C ARG A 69 -3.85 -9.32 4.07
N GLU A 70 -4.01 -8.02 4.35
CA GLU A 70 -5.15 -7.53 5.13
C GLU A 70 -6.48 -7.68 4.38
N MET A 71 -6.49 -7.43 3.06
CA MET A 71 -7.68 -7.65 2.24
C MET A 71 -8.15 -9.12 2.25
N ILE A 72 -7.21 -10.07 2.17
CA ILE A 72 -7.53 -11.50 2.25
C ILE A 72 -8.12 -11.83 3.63
N LYS A 73 -7.49 -11.38 4.71
CA LYS A 73 -7.96 -11.59 6.08
C LYS A 73 -9.39 -11.08 6.28
N MET A 74 -9.71 -9.88 5.80
CA MET A 74 -11.08 -9.34 5.87
C MET A 74 -12.08 -10.16 5.04
N ALA A 75 -11.68 -10.63 3.86
CA ALA A 75 -12.52 -11.46 3.02
C ALA A 75 -12.83 -12.80 3.70
N GLU A 76 -11.83 -13.47 4.28
CA GLU A 76 -12.00 -14.70 5.05
C GLU A 76 -12.95 -14.50 6.24
N ALA A 77 -12.76 -13.42 7.01
CA ALA A 77 -13.64 -13.07 8.13
C ALA A 77 -15.09 -12.86 7.67
N SER A 78 -15.30 -12.14 6.55
CA SER A 78 -16.63 -11.91 5.98
C SER A 78 -17.28 -13.21 5.49
N LEU A 79 -16.52 -14.10 4.86
CA LEU A 79 -17.04 -15.39 4.40
C LEU A 79 -17.42 -16.29 5.57
N ASN A 80 -16.63 -16.31 6.65
CA ASN A 80 -16.93 -17.08 7.85
C ASN A 80 -18.14 -16.53 8.59
N ALA A 81 -18.29 -15.20 8.69
CA ALA A 81 -19.46 -14.58 9.31
C ALA A 81 -20.75 -14.91 8.56
N LYS A 82 -20.70 -15.00 7.22
CA LYS A 82 -21.87 -15.33 6.38
C LYS A 82 -22.28 -16.80 6.41
N LYS A 83 -21.39 -17.69 6.87
CA LYS A 83 -21.68 -19.13 7.04
C LYS A 83 -22.37 -19.45 8.38
N ARG A 84 -22.39 -18.51 9.32
CA ARG A 84 -23.08 -18.62 10.61
C ARG A 84 -24.51 -18.10 10.46
#